data_AF-T0LZH2-F1
#
_entry.id   AF-T0LZH2-F1
#
_cell.length_a   1.000
_cell.length_b   1.000
_cell.length_c   1.000
_cell.angle_alpha   90.00
_cell.angle_beta   90.00
_cell.angle_gamma   90.00
#
_symmetry.space_group_name_H-M   'P 1'
#
loop_
_entity.id
_entity.type
_entity.pdbx_description
1 polymer ?
#
loop_
_entity_poly.entity_id
_entity_poly.type
_entity_poly.pdbx_seq_one_letter_code
_entity_poly.pdbx_strand_id
1 'polypeptide(L)'
;MLNQTKTLEALAFSLSFILFFISILMAYELGDLVIDTAAVSSMAIIVTIMVLFYALQPVFMKYWHPLQLYLASFTLTFLLFLTVAFAAFPQFFMLVSSLGLFLIYYVLSIRDTGDLKVRVPTFFITLALMAIIGSIVGPANQPPGFPVTIESTAAMFVFIGLKVPLLEKFGITVLSTKINMILSPVELVLFFGIAALVSENYHEIITYLTGHKSFSNRLGVAVYGLTGALSCQCESFIALLPAVSILLIDEILVPMIFVSAALLAGTYLLVSRLYRRKHYVAFFMPDMWKGVKTLKIVFVAFILVSVPVVFTIGIYYSWQRYALFFFLSNMLMVLVGYVFMVELFRIIPYGKSSRWISSGMAFLGTFIPVVWFLPFMTEAAYHSPSIFGVMTISGFAGGVLLGTAYSMLDRNDRYVFNEYITVIFSLLPLTIFYITDRLQKAIWPSFTLSGQTEFSIVAWLVMLPVMWYATHQALNHLAFVQGGVLTSRKGVRSAVKDPED
;
A
#
# COMPACT_ATOMS: atom_id res chain seq x y z
N MET A 1 33.67 11.94 -26.03
CA MET A 1 32.83 12.26 -24.86
C MET A 1 32.22 11.02 -24.19
N LEU A 2 31.61 10.08 -24.92
CA LEU A 2 30.98 8.88 -24.32
C LEU A 2 31.92 7.95 -23.52
N ASN A 3 33.21 7.85 -23.89
CA ASN A 3 34.18 7.07 -23.11
C ASN A 3 34.61 7.75 -21.81
N GLN A 4 34.61 9.09 -21.76
CA GLN A 4 35.05 9.83 -20.57
C GLN A 4 33.98 9.81 -19.46
N THR A 5 32.69 9.77 -19.82
CA THR A 5 31.60 9.67 -18.84
C THR A 5 31.59 8.30 -18.17
N LYS A 6 31.77 7.22 -18.93
CA LYS A 6 31.84 5.85 -18.39
C LYS A 6 33.04 5.63 -17.46
N THR A 7 34.20 6.21 -17.77
CA THR A 7 35.36 6.16 -16.87
C THR A 7 35.11 6.93 -15.58
N LEU A 8 34.43 8.07 -15.64
CA LEU A 8 34.07 8.85 -14.46
C LEU A 8 33.06 8.12 -13.58
N GLU A 9 32.05 7.49 -14.18
CA GLU A 9 31.05 6.65 -13.47
C GLU A 9 31.71 5.50 -12.71
N ALA A 10 32.58 4.73 -13.38
CA ALA A 10 33.27 3.60 -12.77
C ALA A 10 34.21 4.03 -11.64
N LEU A 11 34.90 5.16 -11.82
CA LEU A 11 35.80 5.72 -10.81
C LEU A 11 35.05 6.26 -9.59
N ALA A 12 33.95 7.00 -9.81
CA ALA A 12 33.10 7.51 -8.73
C ALA A 12 32.48 6.36 -7.92
N PHE A 13 31.98 5.32 -8.59
CA PHE A 13 31.46 4.11 -7.95
C PHE A 13 32.53 3.38 -7.12
N SER A 14 33.70 3.11 -7.72
CA SER A 14 34.76 2.36 -7.04
C SER A 14 35.32 3.11 -5.84
N LEU A 15 35.54 4.43 -5.97
CA LEU A 15 36.02 5.26 -4.87
C LEU A 15 34.98 5.40 -3.76
N SER A 16 33.69 5.55 -4.10
CA SER A 16 32.61 5.57 -3.11
C SER A 16 32.61 4.29 -2.27
N PHE A 17 32.71 3.12 -2.92
CA PHE A 17 32.77 1.82 -2.27
C PHE A 17 33.98 1.70 -1.33
N ILE A 18 35.17 2.06 -1.83
CA ILE A 18 36.41 1.98 -1.05
C ILE A 18 36.35 2.89 0.17
N LEU A 19 35.93 4.16 0.01
CA LEU A 19 35.80 5.11 1.11
C LEU A 19 34.76 4.64 2.14
N PHE A 20 33.66 4.04 1.70
CA PHE A 20 32.66 3.45 2.59
C PHE A 20 33.27 2.36 3.46
N PHE A 21 33.96 1.37 2.87
CA PHE A 21 34.58 0.28 3.63
C PHE A 21 35.68 0.77 4.58
N ILE A 22 36.53 1.69 4.11
CA ILE A 22 37.59 2.28 4.95
C ILE A 22 36.96 3.01 6.14
N SER A 23 35.88 3.77 5.93
CA SER A 23 35.23 4.52 7.01
C SER A 23 34.67 3.60 8.11
N ILE A 24 34.05 2.47 7.74
CA ILE A 24 33.50 1.51 8.70
C ILE A 24 34.62 0.76 9.43
N LEU A 25 35.68 0.36 8.72
CA LEU A 25 36.83 -0.32 9.31
C LEU A 25 37.57 0.61 10.28
N MET A 26 37.76 1.88 9.92
CA MET A 26 38.33 2.88 10.83
C MET A 26 37.44 3.15 12.04
N ALA A 27 36.12 3.19 11.88
CA ALA A 27 35.20 3.33 13.02
C ALA A 27 35.32 2.17 14.01
N TYR A 28 35.49 0.95 13.51
CA TYR A 28 35.70 -0.23 14.33
C TYR A 28 37.04 -0.19 15.10
N GLU A 29 38.14 0.11 14.40
CA GLU A 29 39.48 0.17 15.01
C GLU A 29 39.62 1.30 16.05
N LEU A 30 38.94 2.43 15.83
CA LEU A 30 38.95 3.57 16.77
C LEU A 30 38.00 3.40 17.96
N GLY A 31 37.18 2.34 17.97
CA GLY A 31 36.17 2.10 19.01
C GLY A 31 34.91 2.98 18.90
N ASP A 32 34.78 3.74 17.80
CA ASP A 32 33.59 4.55 17.50
C ASP A 32 32.41 3.68 17.02
N LEU A 33 32.69 2.46 16.55
CA LEU A 33 31.72 1.41 16.22
C LEU A 33 31.93 0.20 17.12
N VAL A 34 30.93 -0.11 17.96
CA VAL A 34 30.95 -1.27 18.84
C VAL A 34 29.88 -2.27 18.38
N ILE A 35 30.27 -3.54 18.24
CA ILE A 35 29.39 -4.61 17.76
C ILE A 35 29.25 -5.63 18.88
N ASP A 36 28.01 -5.90 19.30
CA ASP A 36 27.72 -6.99 20.21
C ASP A 36 28.04 -8.33 19.55
N THR A 37 28.68 -9.23 20.29
CA THR A 37 28.94 -10.63 19.91
C THR A 37 27.69 -11.35 19.39
N ALA A 38 26.52 -11.09 19.97
CA ALA A 38 25.25 -11.69 19.54
C ALA A 38 24.74 -11.11 18.20
N ALA A 39 25.23 -9.93 17.79
CA ALA A 39 24.84 -9.26 16.56
C ALA A 39 25.75 -9.59 15.37
N VAL A 40 26.94 -10.17 15.58
CA VAL A 40 27.96 -10.38 14.54
C VAL A 40 27.42 -11.15 13.34
N SER A 41 26.70 -12.26 13.56
CA SER A 41 26.14 -13.06 12.46
C SER A 41 25.08 -12.31 11.67
N SER A 42 24.18 -11.61 12.36
CA SER A 42 23.13 -10.81 11.74
C SER A 42 23.72 -9.64 10.93
N MET A 43 24.73 -8.97 11.49
CA MET A 43 25.48 -7.92 10.83
C MET A 43 26.19 -8.44 9.58
N ALA A 44 26.85 -9.59 9.63
CA ALA A 44 27.51 -10.19 8.47
C ALA A 44 26.52 -10.47 7.32
N ILE A 45 25.31 -10.95 7.64
CA ILE A 45 24.26 -11.18 6.64
C ILE A 45 23.83 -9.84 6.01
N ILE A 46 23.55 -8.82 6.82
CA ILE A 46 23.11 -7.50 6.34
C ILE A 46 24.19 -6.84 5.47
N VAL A 47 25.44 -6.86 5.91
CA VAL A 47 26.58 -6.36 5.14
C VAL A 47 26.70 -7.12 3.82
N THR A 48 26.54 -8.44 3.81
CA THR A 48 26.56 -9.25 2.59
C THR A 48 25.48 -8.84 1.61
N ILE A 49 24.24 -8.60 2.09
CA ILE A 49 23.14 -8.11 1.25
C ILE A 49 23.47 -6.73 0.67
N MET A 50 24.00 -5.81 1.48
CA MET A 50 24.37 -4.47 0.98
C MET A 50 25.51 -4.51 -0.03
N VAL A 51 26.52 -5.35 0.19
CA VAL A 51 27.60 -5.58 -0.78
C VAL A 51 27.05 -6.15 -2.08
N LEU A 52 26.12 -7.11 -1.98
CA LEU A 52 25.47 -7.69 -3.15
C LEU A 52 24.66 -6.62 -3.91
N PHE A 53 23.90 -5.77 -3.21
CA PHE A 53 23.17 -4.66 -3.83
C PHE A 53 24.11 -3.68 -4.53
N TYR A 54 25.27 -3.39 -3.94
CA TYR A 54 26.31 -2.57 -4.54
C TYR A 54 26.89 -3.23 -5.80
N ALA A 55 27.31 -4.50 -5.71
CA ALA A 55 27.95 -5.23 -6.79
C ALA A 55 27.03 -5.55 -7.98
N LEU A 56 25.73 -5.71 -7.74
CA LEU A 56 24.74 -6.00 -8.78
C LEU A 56 24.37 -4.78 -9.64
N GLN A 57 24.62 -3.55 -9.18
CA GLN A 57 24.32 -2.32 -9.93
C GLN A 57 24.93 -2.29 -11.34
N PRO A 58 26.26 -2.47 -11.54
CA PRO A 58 26.86 -2.46 -12.88
C PRO A 58 26.35 -3.59 -13.77
N VAL A 59 25.99 -4.75 -13.20
CA VAL A 59 25.40 -5.86 -13.96
C VAL A 59 24.03 -5.46 -14.49
N PHE A 60 23.14 -4.95 -13.63
CA PHE A 60 21.80 -4.56 -14.05
C PHE A 60 21.76 -3.31 -14.91
N MET A 61 22.78 -2.45 -14.83
CA MET A 61 22.92 -1.31 -15.75
C MET A 61 22.96 -1.76 -17.22
N LYS A 62 23.49 -2.96 -17.51
CA LYS A 62 23.56 -3.51 -18.86
C LYS A 62 22.28 -4.22 -19.29
N TYR A 63 21.63 -4.92 -18.37
CA TYR A 63 20.54 -5.83 -18.70
C TYR A 63 19.16 -5.23 -18.38
N TRP A 64 18.95 -4.71 -17.17
CA TRP A 64 17.64 -4.23 -16.66
C TRP A 64 17.77 -2.87 -15.95
N HIS A 65 17.73 -1.79 -16.74
CA HIS A 65 17.82 -0.41 -16.25
C HIS A 65 16.88 -0.06 -15.07
N PRO A 66 15.60 -0.49 -15.05
CA PRO A 66 14.71 -0.18 -13.92
C PRO A 66 15.19 -0.76 -12.59
N LEU A 67 15.68 -2.01 -12.60
CA LEU A 67 16.14 -2.66 -11.39
C LEU A 67 17.42 -1.99 -10.86
N GLN A 68 18.30 -1.57 -11.76
CA GLN A 68 19.50 -0.81 -11.41
C GLN A 68 19.16 0.52 -10.75
N LEU A 69 18.16 1.25 -11.27
CA LEU A 69 17.67 2.49 -10.67
C LEU A 69 17.23 2.28 -9.21
N TYR A 70 16.47 1.21 -8.95
CA TYR A 70 15.98 0.91 -7.60
C TYR A 70 17.11 0.47 -6.67
N LEU A 71 18.04 -0.37 -7.13
CA LEU A 71 19.20 -0.79 -6.33
C LEU A 71 20.07 0.41 -5.95
N ALA A 72 20.32 1.31 -6.91
CA ALA A 72 21.11 2.50 -6.68
C ALA A 72 20.38 3.47 -5.73
N SER A 73 19.06 3.66 -5.90
CA SER A 73 18.24 4.49 -5.00
C SER A 73 18.24 3.95 -3.56
N PHE A 74 18.08 2.64 -3.39
CA PHE A 74 18.09 1.99 -2.07
C PHE A 74 19.48 2.10 -1.40
N THR A 75 20.54 1.88 -2.17
CA THR A 75 21.92 2.04 -1.68
C THR A 75 22.22 3.48 -1.28
N LEU A 76 21.72 4.46 -2.04
CA LEU A 76 21.83 5.88 -1.70
C LEU A 76 21.14 6.19 -0.37
N THR A 77 19.92 5.68 -0.16
CA THR A 77 19.19 5.85 1.11
C THR A 77 19.94 5.22 2.28
N PHE A 78 20.48 4.01 2.09
CA PHE A 78 21.25 3.33 3.13
C PHE A 78 22.52 4.10 3.51
N LEU A 79 23.27 4.59 2.52
CA LEU A 79 24.45 5.43 2.74
C LEU A 79 24.10 6.74 3.45
N LEU A 80 22.97 7.37 3.08
CA LEU A 80 22.48 8.56 3.76
C LEU A 80 22.21 8.29 5.25
N PHE A 81 21.51 7.20 5.56
CA PHE A 81 21.21 6.83 6.94
C PHE A 81 22.46 6.52 7.75
N LEU A 82 23.41 5.76 7.21
CA LEU A 82 24.70 5.53 7.88
C LEU A 82 25.48 6.82 8.09
N THR A 83 25.50 7.72 7.11
CA THR A 83 26.16 9.03 7.24
C THR A 83 25.57 9.84 8.40
N VAL A 84 24.25 9.81 8.58
CA VAL A 84 23.58 10.48 9.71
C VAL A 84 23.89 9.79 11.04
N ALA A 85 23.95 8.47 11.09
CA ALA A 85 24.31 7.72 12.30
C ALA A 85 25.71 8.08 12.82
N PHE A 86 26.67 8.31 11.91
CA PHE A 86 28.05 8.66 12.24
C PHE A 86 28.30 10.17 12.34
N ALA A 87 27.28 11.03 12.33
CA ALA A 87 27.45 12.48 12.27
C ALA A 87 28.23 13.12 13.44
N ALA A 88 28.42 12.39 14.55
CA ALA A 88 29.19 12.85 15.71
C ALA A 88 30.69 12.49 15.64
N PHE A 89 31.12 11.72 14.63
CA PHE A 89 32.46 11.12 14.60
C PHE A 89 33.29 11.55 13.37
N PRO A 90 34.63 11.46 13.41
CA PRO A 90 35.50 11.87 12.30
C PRO A 90 35.21 11.13 10.97
N GLN A 91 34.76 9.89 11.04
CA GLN A 91 34.41 9.05 9.89
C GLN A 91 33.23 9.62 9.09
N PHE A 92 32.46 10.55 9.68
CA PHE A 92 31.43 11.31 8.99
C PHE A 92 31.94 11.92 7.69
N PHE A 93 33.13 12.55 7.68
CA PHE A 93 33.64 13.22 6.47
C PHE A 93 33.96 12.23 5.34
N MET A 94 34.44 11.03 5.68
CA MET A 94 34.67 9.96 4.73
C MET A 94 33.35 9.41 4.18
N LEU A 95 32.35 9.22 5.04
CA LEU A 95 31.00 8.80 4.64
C LEU A 95 30.31 9.85 3.75
N VAL A 96 30.42 11.14 4.07
CA VAL A 96 29.90 12.24 3.23
C VAL A 96 30.58 12.25 1.86
N SER A 97 31.89 12.00 1.82
CA SER A 97 32.65 11.91 0.55
C SER A 97 32.23 10.69 -0.25
N SER A 98 32.04 9.54 0.40
CA SER A 98 31.49 8.32 -0.22
C SER A 98 30.08 8.56 -0.78
N LEU A 99 29.20 9.21 -0.01
CA LEU A 99 27.84 9.58 -0.42
C LEU A 99 27.86 10.55 -1.60
N GLY A 100 28.72 11.57 -1.58
CA GLY A 100 28.87 12.54 -2.66
C GLY A 100 29.34 11.89 -3.97
N LEU A 101 30.34 11.02 -3.90
CA LEU A 101 30.79 10.24 -5.06
C LEU A 101 29.71 9.27 -5.57
N PHE A 102 28.99 8.62 -4.66
CA PHE A 102 27.86 7.77 -5.04
C PHE A 102 26.73 8.58 -5.70
N LEU A 103 26.46 9.79 -5.22
CA LEU A 103 25.47 10.70 -5.82
C LEU A 103 25.88 11.12 -7.23
N ILE A 104 27.17 11.38 -7.48
CA ILE A 104 27.69 11.64 -8.83
C ILE A 104 27.45 10.42 -9.73
N TYR A 105 27.83 9.22 -9.28
CA TYR A 105 27.55 7.97 -10.00
C TYR A 105 26.05 7.80 -10.28
N TYR A 106 25.21 8.02 -9.27
CA TYR A 106 23.76 7.93 -9.35
C TYR A 106 23.22 8.87 -10.43
N VAL A 107 23.55 10.17 -10.36
CA VAL A 107 23.07 11.18 -11.33
C VAL A 107 23.52 10.87 -12.76
N LEU A 108 24.76 10.44 -12.95
CA LEU A 108 25.28 10.06 -14.26
C LEU A 108 24.55 8.83 -14.80
N SER A 109 24.40 7.79 -13.97
CA SER A 109 23.75 6.54 -14.35
C SER A 109 22.27 6.69 -14.69
N ILE A 110 21.57 7.63 -14.05
CA ILE A 110 20.14 7.80 -14.28
C ILE A 110 19.84 8.68 -15.49
N ARG A 111 20.79 9.52 -15.95
CA ARG A 111 20.59 10.55 -16.99
C ARG A 111 19.93 10.03 -18.28
N ASP A 112 20.23 8.79 -18.66
CA ASP A 112 19.75 8.17 -19.90
C ASP A 112 18.39 7.45 -19.73
N THR A 113 17.81 7.44 -18.52
CA THR A 113 16.54 6.77 -18.24
C THR A 113 15.38 7.75 -18.48
N GLY A 114 14.51 7.45 -19.46
CA GLY A 114 13.47 8.39 -19.93
C GLY A 114 12.39 8.79 -18.92
N ASP A 115 12.15 7.98 -17.87
CA ASP A 115 10.97 8.12 -17.00
C ASP A 115 11.28 8.30 -15.50
N LEU A 116 12.41 8.92 -15.17
CA LEU A 116 12.88 9.16 -13.79
C LEU A 116 11.92 9.99 -12.94
N LYS A 117 11.17 10.91 -13.57
CA LYS A 117 10.37 11.93 -12.88
C LYS A 117 9.26 11.35 -12.00
N VAL A 118 8.82 10.13 -12.30
CA VAL A 118 7.79 9.43 -11.52
C VAL A 118 8.44 8.35 -10.64
N ARG A 119 9.33 7.53 -11.22
CA ARG A 119 9.87 6.35 -10.52
C ARG A 119 10.69 6.70 -9.28
N VAL A 120 11.60 7.67 -9.41
CA VAL A 120 12.54 8.02 -8.33
C VAL A 120 11.83 8.66 -7.14
N PRO A 121 10.99 9.72 -7.32
CA PRO A 121 10.27 10.31 -6.19
C PRO A 121 9.34 9.32 -5.50
N THR A 122 8.58 8.51 -6.26
CA THR A 122 7.70 7.49 -5.67
C THR A 122 8.50 6.49 -4.85
N PHE A 123 9.64 6.00 -5.36
CA PHE A 123 10.47 5.06 -4.61
C PHE A 123 10.97 5.64 -3.27
N PHE A 124 11.52 6.85 -3.27
CA PHE A 124 11.99 7.50 -2.05
C PHE A 124 10.85 7.83 -1.08
N ILE A 125 9.72 8.32 -1.57
CA ILE A 125 8.55 8.63 -0.74
C ILE A 125 8.03 7.35 -0.09
N THR A 126 7.86 6.28 -0.87
CA THR A 126 7.42 4.98 -0.35
C THR A 126 8.39 4.49 0.70
N LEU A 127 9.70 4.43 0.40
CA LEU A 127 10.72 3.95 1.34
C LEU A 127 10.76 4.80 2.64
N ALA A 128 10.66 6.12 2.53
CA ALA A 128 10.61 7.02 3.68
C ALA A 128 9.35 6.80 4.53
N LEU A 129 8.17 6.61 3.89
CA LEU A 129 6.94 6.28 4.60
C LEU A 129 7.06 4.94 5.33
N MET A 130 7.62 3.89 4.69
CA MET A 130 7.83 2.60 5.37
C MET A 130 8.80 2.73 6.54
N ALA A 131 9.88 3.51 6.39
CA ALA A 131 10.87 3.71 7.45
C ALA A 131 10.31 4.50 8.65
N ILE A 132 9.50 5.54 8.41
CA ILE A 132 8.91 6.39 9.45
C ILE A 132 7.73 5.71 10.13
N ILE A 133 6.77 5.21 9.34
CA ILE A 133 5.55 4.57 9.86
C ILE A 133 5.92 3.26 10.56
N GLY A 134 6.76 2.46 9.92
CA GLY A 134 7.31 1.23 10.48
C GLY A 134 8.25 1.46 11.67
N SER A 135 8.62 2.71 11.96
CA SER A 135 9.50 3.06 13.09
C SER A 135 10.87 2.38 13.05
N ILE A 136 11.28 1.97 11.85
CA ILE A 136 12.61 1.45 11.57
C ILE A 136 13.65 2.51 11.81
N VAL A 137 13.37 3.78 11.46
CA VAL A 137 14.23 4.90 11.79
C VAL A 137 13.51 5.81 12.78
N GLY A 138 14.10 5.98 13.96
CA GLY A 138 13.58 6.83 15.03
C GLY A 138 14.63 7.79 15.57
N PRO A 139 14.20 8.88 16.23
CA PRO A 139 15.13 9.73 16.97
C PRO A 139 15.81 8.92 18.08
N ALA A 140 17.12 9.14 18.26
CA ALA A 140 17.86 8.50 19.33
C ALA A 140 17.91 9.37 20.59
N ASN A 141 18.01 8.70 21.74
CA ASN A 141 18.15 9.33 23.06
C ASN A 141 19.55 9.07 23.69
N GLN A 142 20.56 8.75 22.87
CA GLN A 142 21.90 8.46 23.39
C GLN A 142 22.67 9.75 23.70
N PRO A 143 23.46 9.78 24.80
CA PRO A 143 24.24 10.95 25.17
C PRO A 143 25.31 11.27 24.11
N PRO A 144 25.74 12.54 23.98
CA PRO A 144 26.79 12.92 23.04
C PRO A 144 28.09 12.13 23.28
N GLY A 145 28.72 11.65 22.20
CA GLY A 145 29.95 10.86 22.25
C GLY A 145 29.76 9.37 22.53
N PHE A 146 28.51 8.89 22.68
CA PHE A 146 28.24 7.45 22.75
C PHE A 146 28.54 6.79 21.39
N PRO A 147 29.38 5.73 21.35
CA PRO A 147 29.76 5.06 20.10
C PRO A 147 28.55 4.52 19.37
N VAL A 148 28.63 4.44 18.04
CA VAL A 148 27.62 3.74 17.25
C VAL A 148 27.65 2.28 17.67
N THR A 149 26.54 1.79 18.19
CA THR A 149 26.43 0.44 18.76
C THR A 149 25.52 -0.41 17.90
N ILE A 150 25.96 -1.62 17.57
CA ILE A 150 25.17 -2.60 16.83
C ILE A 150 24.80 -3.72 17.79
N GLU A 151 23.51 -3.78 18.13
CA GLU A 151 22.95 -4.80 19.00
C GLU A 151 22.06 -5.76 18.21
N SER A 152 21.88 -6.97 18.74
CA SER A 152 20.92 -7.92 18.17
C SER A 152 19.51 -7.47 18.52
N THR A 153 18.64 -7.29 17.52
CA THR A 153 17.24 -6.89 17.75
C THR A 153 16.55 -7.94 18.64
N ALA A 154 16.82 -9.23 18.41
CA ALA A 154 16.29 -10.31 19.23
C ALA A 154 16.67 -10.17 20.72
N ALA A 155 17.89 -9.74 21.02
CA ALA A 155 18.34 -9.51 22.40
C ALA A 155 17.59 -8.34 23.06
N MET A 156 17.38 -7.24 22.33
CA MET A 156 16.61 -6.09 22.84
C MET A 156 15.16 -6.48 23.17
N PHE A 157 14.50 -7.26 22.30
CA PHE A 157 13.12 -7.71 22.54
C PHE A 157 13.01 -8.66 23.73
N VAL A 158 13.94 -9.61 23.86
CA VAL A 158 13.99 -10.54 25.01
C VAL A 158 14.23 -9.79 26.32
N PHE A 159 15.10 -8.77 26.31
CA PHE A 159 15.34 -7.94 27.50
C PHE A 159 14.08 -7.22 28.00
N ILE A 160 13.20 -6.80 27.08
CA ILE A 160 11.93 -6.12 27.39
C ILE A 160 10.81 -7.14 27.71
N GLY A 161 11.08 -8.45 27.58
CA GLY A 161 10.10 -9.51 27.79
C GLY A 161 9.07 -9.66 26.65
N LEU A 162 9.39 -9.14 25.47
CA LEU A 162 8.54 -9.21 24.28
C LEU A 162 8.96 -10.38 23.38
N LYS A 163 8.00 -10.94 22.64
CA LYS A 163 8.28 -11.95 21.61
C LYS A 163 9.00 -11.28 20.45
N VAL A 164 10.08 -11.90 19.96
CA VAL A 164 10.81 -11.41 18.78
C VAL A 164 9.95 -11.63 17.54
N PRO A 165 9.65 -10.58 16.75
CA PRO A 165 8.92 -10.71 15.49
C PRO A 165 9.66 -11.57 14.46
N LEU A 166 8.94 -12.31 13.61
CA LEU A 166 9.56 -13.13 12.56
C LEU A 166 10.42 -12.27 11.61
N LEU A 167 9.93 -11.08 11.25
CA LEU A 167 10.64 -10.16 10.36
C LEU A 167 11.94 -9.63 10.96
N GLU A 168 12.07 -9.61 12.29
CA GLU A 168 13.21 -9.03 13.02
C GLU A 168 14.12 -10.08 13.67
N LYS A 169 13.81 -11.37 13.48
CA LYS A 169 14.53 -12.49 14.12
C LYS A 169 16.05 -12.50 13.85
N PHE A 170 16.46 -12.04 12.68
CA PHE A 170 17.87 -11.88 12.28
C PHE A 170 18.26 -10.40 12.13
N GLY A 171 17.53 -9.52 12.80
CA GLY A 171 17.74 -8.08 12.75
C GLY A 171 18.91 -7.62 13.63
N ILE A 172 19.42 -6.44 13.28
CA ILE A 172 20.31 -5.65 14.12
C ILE A 172 19.65 -4.32 14.42
N THR A 173 19.90 -3.79 15.60
CA THR A 173 19.57 -2.42 15.97
C THR A 173 20.84 -1.60 15.99
N VAL A 174 20.95 -0.63 15.10
CA VAL A 174 22.02 0.38 15.08
C VAL A 174 21.58 1.54 15.94
N LEU A 175 22.22 1.70 17.09
CA LEU A 175 21.99 2.81 18.00
C LEU A 175 23.08 3.86 17.79
N SER A 176 22.70 5.12 17.67
CA SER A 176 23.63 6.24 17.55
C SER A 176 23.15 7.45 18.34
N THR A 177 23.95 8.52 18.39
CA THR A 177 23.56 9.78 19.04
C THR A 177 22.46 10.56 18.31
N LYS A 178 22.18 10.25 17.04
CA LYS A 178 21.22 11.00 16.21
C LYS A 178 20.00 10.20 15.82
N ILE A 179 20.21 8.94 15.41
CA ILE A 179 19.16 8.06 14.92
C ILE A 179 19.34 6.66 15.49
N ASN A 180 18.22 6.00 15.78
CA ASN A 180 18.18 4.57 16.02
C ASN A 180 17.59 3.92 14.78
N MET A 181 18.20 2.82 14.34
CA MET A 181 17.77 2.10 13.14
C MET A 181 17.62 0.61 13.41
N ILE A 182 16.51 0.02 13.03
CA ILE A 182 16.30 -1.44 13.03
C ILE A 182 16.50 -1.93 11.60
N LEU A 183 17.35 -2.93 11.41
CA LEU A 183 17.65 -3.48 10.10
C LEU A 183 17.56 -5.00 10.16
N SER A 184 16.67 -5.59 9.38
CA SER A 184 16.63 -7.04 9.18
C SER A 184 16.87 -7.45 7.73
N PRO A 185 17.53 -8.59 7.47
CA PRO A 185 17.66 -9.16 6.12
C PRO A 185 16.32 -9.27 5.38
N VAL A 186 15.28 -9.71 6.08
CA VAL A 186 13.95 -9.92 5.49
C VAL A 186 13.29 -8.57 5.17
N GLU A 187 13.37 -7.62 6.09
CA GLU A 187 12.85 -6.27 5.91
C GLU A 187 13.53 -5.56 4.75
N LEU A 188 14.86 -5.64 4.63
CA LEU A 188 15.61 -5.01 3.55
C LEU A 188 15.16 -5.50 2.17
N VAL A 189 15.00 -6.81 2.01
CA VAL A 189 14.55 -7.42 0.75
C VAL A 189 13.08 -7.07 0.47
N LEU A 190 12.21 -7.16 1.48
CA LEU A 190 10.80 -6.80 1.35
C LEU A 190 10.64 -5.33 0.98
N PHE A 191 11.32 -4.42 1.67
CA PHE A 191 11.25 -2.98 1.47
C PHE A 191 11.71 -2.59 0.08
N PHE A 192 12.85 -3.14 -0.33
CA PHE A 192 13.35 -2.96 -1.68
C PHE A 192 12.33 -3.45 -2.72
N GLY A 193 11.87 -4.71 -2.58
CA GLY A 193 10.97 -5.33 -3.54
C GLY A 193 9.64 -4.62 -3.65
N ILE A 194 9.06 -4.22 -2.51
CA ILE A 194 7.79 -3.48 -2.48
C ILE A 194 8.00 -2.07 -3.02
N ALA A 195 8.96 -1.30 -2.51
CA ALA A 195 9.15 0.07 -2.98
C ALA A 195 9.40 0.12 -4.50
N ALA A 196 10.13 -0.86 -5.05
CA ALA A 196 10.31 -1.02 -6.49
C ALA A 196 8.99 -1.35 -7.22
N LEU A 197 8.25 -2.35 -6.73
CA LEU A 197 6.97 -2.78 -7.33
C LEU A 197 5.92 -1.66 -7.32
N VAL A 198 5.85 -0.93 -6.20
CA VAL A 198 4.99 0.24 -6.03
C VAL A 198 5.40 1.32 -7.02
N SER A 199 6.67 1.70 -7.05
CA SER A 199 7.18 2.69 -8.01
C SER A 199 6.86 2.34 -9.47
N GLU A 200 7.02 1.07 -9.87
CA GLU A 200 6.63 0.60 -11.21
C GLU A 200 5.12 0.65 -11.43
N ASN A 201 4.30 0.28 -10.43
CA ASN A 201 2.84 0.38 -10.53
C ASN A 201 2.37 1.82 -10.72
N TYR A 202 2.87 2.78 -9.93
CA TYR A 202 2.56 4.20 -10.11
C TYR A 202 2.99 4.68 -11.49
N HIS A 203 4.18 4.31 -11.92
CA HIS A 203 4.68 4.69 -13.23
C HIS A 203 3.79 4.15 -14.36
N GLU A 204 3.42 2.88 -14.32
CA GLU A 204 2.57 2.26 -15.33
C GLU A 204 1.14 2.83 -15.33
N ILE A 205 0.54 3.08 -14.16
CA ILE A 205 -0.79 3.69 -14.05
C ILE A 205 -0.77 5.13 -14.57
N ILE A 206 0.20 5.95 -14.14
CA ILE A 206 0.29 7.35 -14.54
C ILE A 206 0.57 7.47 -16.04
N THR A 207 1.50 6.68 -16.59
CA THR A 207 1.79 6.69 -18.04
C THR A 207 0.60 6.19 -18.85
N TYR A 208 -0.13 5.19 -18.36
CA TYR A 208 -1.37 4.73 -18.97
C TYR A 208 -2.40 5.86 -19.03
N LEU A 209 -2.66 6.54 -17.92
CA LEU A 209 -3.67 7.61 -17.84
C LEU A 209 -3.29 8.86 -18.64
N THR A 210 -2.02 9.30 -18.57
CA THR A 210 -1.53 10.47 -19.32
C THR A 210 -1.52 10.28 -20.83
N GLY A 211 -1.44 9.04 -21.32
CA GLY A 211 -1.60 8.71 -22.75
C GLY A 211 -3.01 8.96 -23.32
N HIS A 212 -3.99 9.31 -22.49
CA HIS A 212 -5.39 9.52 -22.91
C HIS A 212 -5.70 11.00 -23.20
N LYS A 213 -5.98 11.31 -24.48
CA LYS A 213 -6.40 12.67 -24.93
C LYS A 213 -7.75 13.15 -24.36
N SER A 214 -8.58 12.25 -23.83
CA SER A 214 -9.93 12.59 -23.32
C SER A 214 -9.91 13.31 -21.96
N PHE A 215 -8.82 13.21 -21.21
CA PHE A 215 -8.62 14.01 -20.00
C PHE A 215 -7.69 15.18 -20.35
N SER A 216 -8.23 16.23 -20.99
CA SER A 216 -7.44 17.42 -21.34
C SER A 216 -7.03 18.26 -20.13
N ASN A 217 -7.63 18.03 -18.96
CA ASN A 217 -7.22 18.65 -17.70
C ASN A 217 -6.13 17.82 -17.03
N ARG A 218 -4.87 18.27 -17.17
CA ARG A 218 -3.69 17.68 -16.51
C ARG A 218 -3.88 17.50 -15.00
N LEU A 219 -4.63 18.39 -14.34
CA LEU A 219 -4.96 18.30 -12.91
C LEU A 219 -5.95 17.14 -12.62
N GLY A 220 -6.92 16.90 -13.51
CA GLY A 220 -7.88 15.80 -13.37
C GLY A 220 -7.22 14.43 -13.61
N VAL A 221 -6.25 14.33 -14.54
CA VAL A 221 -5.45 13.11 -14.73
C VAL A 221 -4.53 12.85 -13.53
N ALA A 222 -3.91 13.91 -13.00
CA ALA A 222 -3.03 13.78 -11.86
C ALA A 222 -3.81 13.39 -10.60
N VAL A 223 -4.95 14.02 -10.33
CA VAL A 223 -5.82 13.65 -9.20
C VAL A 223 -6.40 12.26 -9.41
N TYR A 224 -6.94 11.92 -10.59
CA TYR A 224 -7.50 10.60 -10.84
C TYR A 224 -6.44 9.48 -10.86
N GLY A 225 -5.23 9.78 -11.35
CA GLY A 225 -4.10 8.85 -11.32
C GLY A 225 -3.47 8.72 -9.94
N LEU A 226 -3.46 9.78 -9.15
CA LEU A 226 -3.07 9.76 -7.75
C LEU A 226 -4.12 9.02 -6.92
N THR A 227 -5.41 9.26 -7.12
CA THR A 227 -6.49 8.52 -6.45
C THR A 227 -6.47 7.06 -6.90
N GLY A 228 -6.40 6.75 -8.20
CA GLY A 228 -6.30 5.39 -8.72
C GLY A 228 -5.09 4.61 -8.21
N ALA A 229 -3.96 5.28 -7.99
CA ALA A 229 -2.76 4.67 -7.43
C ALA A 229 -2.82 4.59 -5.89
N LEU A 230 -3.29 5.63 -5.19
CA LEU A 230 -3.55 5.60 -3.74
C LEU A 230 -4.66 4.61 -3.36
N SER A 231 -5.56 4.28 -4.29
CA SER A 231 -6.60 3.27 -4.16
C SER A 231 -6.04 1.85 -4.20
N CYS A 232 -4.81 1.64 -4.69
CA CYS A 232 -4.03 0.45 -4.40
C CYS A 232 -3.46 0.54 -2.97
N GLN A 233 -4.33 0.61 -1.96
CA GLN A 233 -3.96 0.72 -0.54
C GLN A 233 -3.18 -0.48 0.03
N CYS A 234 -2.93 -1.50 -0.78
CA CYS A 234 -1.91 -2.52 -0.51
C CYS A 234 -0.56 -1.88 -0.12
N GLU A 235 -0.26 -0.70 -0.67
CA GLU A 235 0.98 0.05 -0.48
C GLU A 235 1.09 0.68 0.91
N SER A 236 -0.02 1.26 1.40
CA SER A 236 -0.14 1.81 2.75
C SER A 236 -0.04 0.72 3.81
N PHE A 237 -0.51 -0.50 3.53
CA PHE A 237 -0.35 -1.62 4.46
C PHE A 237 1.09 -2.05 4.58
N ILE A 238 1.73 -2.16 3.43
CA ILE A 238 3.10 -2.62 3.38
C ILE A 238 4.02 -1.60 4.07
N ALA A 239 3.70 -0.31 4.02
CA ALA A 239 4.38 0.71 4.80
C ALA A 239 4.13 0.60 6.33
N LEU A 240 3.05 -0.04 6.77
CA LEU A 240 2.73 -0.29 8.18
C LEU A 240 3.28 -1.62 8.71
N LEU A 241 3.65 -2.57 7.84
CA LEU A 241 4.15 -3.90 8.22
C LEU A 241 5.21 -3.92 9.34
N PRO A 242 6.21 -3.01 9.37
CA PRO A 242 7.25 -3.05 10.41
C PRO A 242 6.76 -2.50 11.75
N ALA A 243 5.67 -1.73 11.76
CA ALA A 243 5.00 -1.39 13.01
C ALA A 243 4.20 -2.61 13.51
N VAL A 244 3.54 -3.34 12.59
CA VAL A 244 2.67 -4.48 12.90
C VAL A 244 3.45 -5.70 13.40
N SER A 245 4.69 -5.89 12.94
CA SER A 245 5.55 -7.01 13.34
C SER A 245 5.76 -7.08 14.86
N ILE A 246 5.79 -5.94 15.53
CA ILE A 246 6.16 -5.78 16.94
C ILE A 246 5.11 -6.36 17.91
N LEU A 247 3.83 -6.49 17.51
CA LEU A 247 2.73 -6.68 18.47
C LEU A 247 1.72 -7.80 18.16
N LEU A 248 1.63 -8.34 16.94
CA LEU A 248 0.64 -9.39 16.62
C LEU A 248 1.16 -10.49 15.69
N ILE A 249 0.64 -11.69 15.99
CA ILE A 249 1.02 -13.04 15.54
C ILE A 249 1.47 -13.10 14.06
N ASP A 250 2.71 -13.56 13.84
CA ASP A 250 3.31 -13.86 12.53
C ASP A 250 2.36 -14.61 11.56
N GLU A 251 1.41 -15.38 12.09
CA GLU A 251 0.44 -16.20 11.37
C GLU A 251 -0.57 -15.39 10.53
N ILE A 252 -0.95 -14.18 10.93
CA ILE A 252 -1.90 -13.35 10.15
C ILE A 252 -1.14 -12.38 9.22
N LEU A 253 0.02 -11.89 9.66
CA LEU A 253 0.83 -10.95 8.91
C LEU A 253 1.37 -11.54 7.61
N VAL A 254 1.90 -12.77 7.67
CA VAL A 254 2.53 -13.43 6.51
C VAL A 254 1.53 -13.64 5.35
N PRO A 255 0.34 -14.24 5.54
CA PRO A 255 -0.67 -14.32 4.48
C PRO A 255 -1.04 -12.96 3.91
N MET A 256 -1.12 -11.92 4.76
CA MET A 256 -1.50 -10.59 4.32
C MET A 256 -0.42 -9.92 3.46
N ILE A 257 0.87 -10.16 3.76
CA ILE A 257 2.00 -9.75 2.90
C ILE A 257 1.89 -10.41 1.54
N PHE A 258 1.67 -11.73 1.52
CA PHE A 258 1.54 -12.47 0.26
C PHE A 258 0.35 -12.01 -0.57
N VAL A 259 -0.81 -11.78 0.05
CA VAL A 259 -1.98 -11.24 -0.65
C VAL A 259 -1.66 -9.85 -1.22
N SER A 260 -1.09 -8.95 -0.42
CA SER A 260 -0.77 -7.58 -0.87
C SER A 260 0.26 -7.57 -1.99
N ALA A 261 1.32 -8.38 -1.89
CA ALA A 261 2.34 -8.53 -2.93
C ALA A 261 1.77 -9.16 -4.21
N ALA A 262 0.92 -10.19 -4.09
CA ALA A 262 0.25 -10.81 -5.23
C ALA A 262 -0.69 -9.84 -5.95
N LEU A 263 -1.45 -9.04 -5.22
CA LEU A 263 -2.33 -8.01 -5.77
C LEU A 263 -1.52 -6.91 -6.48
N LEU A 264 -0.41 -6.44 -5.90
CA LEU A 264 0.48 -5.47 -6.52
C LEU A 264 1.15 -6.01 -7.79
N ALA A 265 1.63 -7.25 -7.77
CA ALA A 265 2.20 -7.91 -8.95
C ALA A 265 1.13 -8.13 -10.03
N GLY A 266 -0.09 -8.51 -9.62
CA GLY A 266 -1.25 -8.59 -10.49
C GLY A 266 -1.58 -7.26 -11.16
N THR A 267 -1.54 -6.15 -10.42
CA THR A 267 -1.72 -4.80 -10.96
C THR A 267 -0.68 -4.48 -12.03
N TYR A 268 0.60 -4.71 -11.73
CA TYR A 268 1.67 -4.49 -12.69
C TYR A 268 1.44 -5.28 -13.98
N LEU A 269 1.13 -6.57 -13.87
CA LEU A 269 0.90 -7.44 -15.01
C LEU A 269 -0.32 -7.01 -15.83
N LEU A 270 -1.45 -6.71 -15.19
CA LEU A 270 -2.68 -6.29 -15.87
C LEU A 270 -2.48 -4.97 -16.62
N VAL A 271 -1.87 -3.96 -15.98
CA VAL A 271 -1.67 -2.65 -16.60
C VAL A 271 -0.64 -2.73 -17.73
N SER A 272 0.54 -3.28 -17.47
CA SER A 272 1.66 -3.30 -18.43
C SER A 272 1.40 -4.22 -19.62
N ARG A 273 0.81 -5.40 -19.41
CA ARG A 273 0.63 -6.42 -20.47
C ARG A 273 -0.73 -6.35 -21.16
N LEU A 274 -1.81 -6.02 -20.44
CA LEU A 274 -3.16 -6.05 -21.02
C LEU A 274 -3.68 -4.64 -21.32
N TYR A 275 -3.82 -3.78 -20.31
CA TYR A 275 -4.51 -2.51 -20.48
C TYR A 275 -3.78 -1.54 -21.41
N ARG A 276 -2.45 -1.44 -21.34
CA ARG A 276 -1.67 -0.64 -22.31
C ARG A 276 -1.79 -1.16 -23.74
N ARG A 277 -2.00 -2.46 -23.92
CA ARG A 277 -2.29 -3.08 -25.22
C ARG A 277 -3.76 -2.97 -25.63
N LYS A 278 -4.59 -2.26 -24.86
CA LYS A 278 -6.03 -2.08 -25.10
C LYS A 278 -6.82 -3.40 -25.04
N HIS A 279 -6.26 -4.41 -24.39
CA HIS A 279 -6.98 -5.61 -24.04
C HIS A 279 -7.70 -5.39 -22.71
N TYR A 280 -8.98 -5.72 -22.68
CA TYR A 280 -9.79 -5.67 -21.48
C TYR A 280 -10.02 -7.09 -20.95
N VAL A 281 -10.27 -7.19 -19.65
CA VAL A 281 -10.56 -8.46 -18.97
C VAL A 281 -12.03 -8.49 -18.59
N ALA A 282 -12.79 -9.47 -19.08
CA ALA A 282 -14.23 -9.57 -18.86
C ALA A 282 -14.63 -9.73 -17.39
N PHE A 283 -13.73 -10.24 -16.54
CA PHE A 283 -13.96 -10.40 -15.10
C PHE A 283 -14.23 -9.06 -14.39
N PHE A 284 -13.55 -7.98 -14.79
CA PHE A 284 -13.76 -6.63 -14.24
C PHE A 284 -14.86 -5.85 -14.97
N MET A 285 -15.75 -6.52 -15.70
CA MET A 285 -16.88 -5.92 -16.41
C MET A 285 -18.19 -6.66 -16.10
N PRO A 286 -18.80 -6.38 -14.94
CA PRO A 286 -20.00 -7.08 -14.47
C PRO A 286 -21.18 -7.00 -15.45
N ASP A 287 -21.22 -5.93 -16.24
CA ASP A 287 -22.27 -5.65 -17.24
C ASP A 287 -22.21 -6.60 -18.45
N MET A 288 -21.07 -7.23 -18.72
CA MET A 288 -20.90 -8.13 -19.87
C MET A 288 -21.28 -9.58 -19.55
N TRP A 289 -21.61 -9.89 -18.29
CA TRP A 289 -22.05 -11.22 -17.88
C TRP A 289 -23.52 -11.43 -18.31
N LYS A 290 -23.74 -11.64 -19.61
CA LYS A 290 -25.04 -11.97 -20.20
C LYS A 290 -25.46 -13.37 -19.74
N GLY A 291 -26.72 -13.51 -19.30
CA GLY A 291 -27.32 -14.81 -18.94
C GLY A 291 -27.37 -15.13 -17.43
N VAL A 292 -26.77 -14.32 -16.57
CA VAL A 292 -26.64 -14.61 -15.12
C VAL A 292 -27.66 -13.84 -14.26
N LYS A 293 -28.69 -13.22 -14.85
CA LYS A 293 -29.64 -12.35 -14.13
C LYS A 293 -30.31 -13.08 -12.96
N THR A 294 -30.80 -14.30 -13.20
CA THR A 294 -31.45 -15.12 -12.16
C THR A 294 -30.47 -15.47 -11.05
N LEU A 295 -29.25 -15.90 -11.38
CA LEU A 295 -28.23 -16.24 -10.38
C LEU A 295 -27.81 -15.01 -9.55
N LYS A 296 -27.70 -13.83 -10.16
CA LYS A 296 -27.42 -12.57 -9.45
C LYS A 296 -28.54 -12.24 -8.45
N ILE A 297 -29.80 -12.32 -8.88
CA ILE A 297 -30.96 -12.07 -8.02
C ILE A 297 -31.00 -13.10 -6.87
N VAL A 298 -30.78 -14.39 -7.17
CA VAL A 298 -30.71 -15.46 -6.16
C VAL A 298 -29.58 -15.21 -5.17
N PHE A 299 -28.40 -14.79 -5.64
CA PHE A 299 -27.27 -14.46 -4.78
C PHE A 299 -27.57 -13.28 -3.85
N VAL A 300 -28.20 -12.22 -4.37
CA VAL A 300 -28.61 -11.07 -3.55
C VAL A 300 -29.68 -11.45 -2.54
N ALA A 301 -30.70 -12.21 -2.95
CA ALA A 301 -31.72 -12.73 -2.03
C ALA A 301 -31.10 -13.62 -0.95
N PHE A 302 -30.16 -14.49 -1.32
CA PHE A 302 -29.41 -15.32 -0.37
C PHE A 302 -28.63 -14.47 0.63
N ILE A 303 -27.89 -13.45 0.19
CA ILE A 303 -27.16 -12.54 1.09
C ILE A 303 -28.12 -11.80 2.03
N LEU A 304 -29.23 -11.29 1.50
CA LEU A 304 -30.20 -10.49 2.26
C LEU A 304 -30.88 -11.31 3.37
N VAL A 305 -31.05 -12.62 3.17
CA VAL A 305 -31.61 -13.53 4.18
C VAL A 305 -30.51 -14.09 5.10
N SER A 306 -29.39 -14.54 4.54
CA SER A 306 -28.34 -15.24 5.30
C SER A 306 -27.63 -14.32 6.30
N VAL A 307 -27.34 -13.07 5.91
CA VAL A 307 -26.60 -12.14 6.78
C VAL A 307 -27.35 -11.83 8.08
N PRO A 308 -28.65 -11.42 8.06
CA PRO A 308 -29.42 -11.27 9.29
C PRO A 308 -29.54 -12.54 10.12
N VAL A 309 -29.67 -13.71 9.48
CA VAL A 309 -29.74 -15.02 10.18
C VAL A 309 -28.43 -15.30 10.92
N VAL A 310 -27.28 -15.12 10.25
CA VAL A 310 -25.96 -15.30 10.87
C VAL A 310 -25.75 -14.33 12.03
N PHE A 311 -26.20 -13.07 11.91
CA PHE A 311 -26.12 -12.13 13.02
C PHE A 311 -27.04 -12.48 14.17
N THR A 312 -28.25 -12.94 13.90
CA THR A 312 -29.16 -13.39 14.96
C THR A 312 -28.56 -14.56 15.74
N ILE A 313 -27.95 -15.52 15.03
CA ILE A 313 -27.21 -16.63 15.64
C ILE A 313 -26.01 -16.12 16.45
N GLY A 314 -25.20 -15.22 15.90
CA GLY A 314 -24.04 -14.67 16.61
C GLY A 314 -24.42 -13.88 17.86
N ILE A 315 -25.51 -13.09 17.81
CA ILE A 315 -26.05 -12.37 18.97
C ILE A 315 -26.53 -13.36 20.03
N TYR A 316 -27.21 -14.45 19.63
CA TYR A 316 -27.63 -15.52 20.55
C TYR A 316 -26.43 -16.14 21.28
N TYR A 317 -25.32 -16.38 20.58
CA TYR A 317 -24.07 -16.86 21.19
C TYR A 317 -23.21 -15.76 21.85
N SER A 318 -23.73 -14.55 22.01
CA SER A 318 -23.03 -13.42 22.63
C SER A 318 -21.75 -12.97 21.89
N TRP A 319 -21.65 -13.21 20.59
CA TRP A 319 -20.48 -12.83 19.78
C TRP A 319 -20.28 -11.31 19.67
N GLN A 320 -21.30 -10.50 19.98
CA GLN A 320 -21.20 -9.04 20.07
C GLN A 320 -20.17 -8.55 21.10
N ARG A 321 -19.71 -9.42 22.01
CA ARG A 321 -18.61 -9.12 22.93
C ARG A 321 -17.25 -9.02 22.24
N TYR A 322 -17.11 -9.58 21.04
CA TYR A 322 -15.89 -9.52 20.24
C TYR A 322 -15.95 -8.36 19.25
N ALA A 323 -14.92 -7.50 19.24
CA ALA A 323 -14.84 -6.33 18.36
C ALA A 323 -15.04 -6.71 16.89
N LEU A 324 -14.45 -7.83 16.46
CA LEU A 324 -14.59 -8.34 15.10
C LEU A 324 -16.05 -8.49 14.69
N PHE A 325 -16.84 -9.26 15.44
CA PHE A 325 -18.24 -9.50 15.11
C PHE A 325 -19.06 -8.22 15.24
N PHE A 326 -18.80 -7.41 16.27
CA PHE A 326 -19.50 -6.16 16.52
C PHE A 326 -19.41 -5.20 15.33
N PHE A 327 -18.20 -4.88 14.88
CA PHE A 327 -18.00 -3.94 13.77
C PHE A 327 -18.29 -4.55 12.41
N LEU A 328 -17.95 -5.83 12.20
CA LEU A 328 -18.26 -6.53 10.94
C LEU A 328 -19.77 -6.59 10.69
N SER A 329 -20.58 -6.69 11.75
CA SER A 329 -22.04 -6.66 11.61
C SER A 329 -22.54 -5.37 10.97
N ASN A 330 -22.02 -4.22 11.41
CA ASN A 330 -22.36 -2.92 10.84
C ASN A 330 -21.90 -2.82 9.38
N MET A 331 -20.64 -3.15 9.09
CA MET A 331 -20.08 -3.06 7.72
C MET A 331 -20.79 -3.98 6.72
N LEU A 332 -21.15 -5.20 7.14
CA LEU A 332 -21.91 -6.13 6.31
C LEU A 332 -23.35 -5.64 6.07
N MET A 333 -24.02 -5.04 7.06
CA MET A 333 -25.35 -4.46 6.84
C MET A 333 -25.31 -3.31 5.81
N VAL A 334 -24.25 -2.50 5.81
CA VAL A 334 -24.02 -1.49 4.75
C VAL A 334 -23.90 -2.16 3.38
N LEU A 335 -23.11 -3.24 3.28
CA LEU A 335 -22.97 -3.98 2.03
C LEU A 335 -24.30 -4.57 1.55
N VAL A 336 -25.08 -5.17 2.45
CA VAL A 336 -26.41 -5.72 2.15
C VAL A 336 -27.34 -4.63 1.61
N GLY A 337 -27.41 -3.47 2.28
CA GLY A 337 -28.23 -2.34 1.84
C GLY A 337 -27.81 -1.78 0.48
N TYR A 338 -26.50 -1.67 0.25
CA TYR A 338 -25.94 -1.23 -1.03
C TYR A 338 -26.32 -2.18 -2.16
N VAL A 339 -26.04 -3.48 -2.00
CA VAL A 339 -26.33 -4.50 -3.02
C VAL A 339 -27.83 -4.60 -3.30
N PHE A 340 -28.66 -4.53 -2.25
CA PHE A 340 -30.11 -4.53 -2.38
C PHE A 340 -30.61 -3.41 -3.29
N MET A 341 -30.19 -2.16 -3.04
CA MET A 341 -30.66 -1.02 -3.83
C MET A 341 -30.12 -1.02 -5.26
N VAL A 342 -28.88 -1.45 -5.47
CA VAL A 342 -28.29 -1.55 -6.81
C VAL A 342 -29.07 -2.55 -7.67
N GLU A 343 -29.47 -3.70 -7.12
CA GLU A 343 -30.28 -4.66 -7.87
C GLU A 343 -31.75 -4.21 -8.01
N LEU A 344 -32.32 -3.57 -6.99
CA LEU A 344 -33.69 -3.03 -7.07
C LEU A 344 -33.82 -2.04 -8.24
N PHE A 345 -32.86 -1.12 -8.38
CA PHE A 345 -32.85 -0.14 -9.47
C PHE A 345 -32.48 -0.71 -10.85
N ARG A 346 -31.99 -1.96 -10.91
CA ARG A 346 -31.89 -2.68 -12.19
C ARG A 346 -33.24 -3.23 -12.66
N ILE A 347 -34.15 -3.52 -11.73
CA ILE A 347 -35.50 -4.03 -12.01
C ILE A 347 -36.44 -2.85 -12.27
N ILE A 348 -36.38 -1.82 -11.42
CA ILE A 348 -37.21 -0.63 -11.49
C ILE A 348 -36.32 0.52 -12.00
N PRO A 349 -36.36 0.85 -13.30
CA PRO A 349 -35.50 1.89 -13.86
C PRO A 349 -35.85 3.24 -13.21
N TYR A 350 -34.92 3.78 -12.44
CA TYR A 350 -35.05 5.08 -11.82
C TYR A 350 -34.42 6.15 -12.71
N GLY A 351 -35.08 7.31 -12.83
CA GLY A 351 -34.62 8.43 -13.65
C GLY A 351 -33.31 9.01 -13.13
N LYS A 352 -32.51 9.60 -14.03
CA LYS A 352 -31.30 10.33 -13.62
C LYS A 352 -31.68 11.46 -12.68
N SER A 353 -30.99 11.54 -11.54
CA SER A 353 -31.15 12.61 -10.55
C SER A 353 -30.04 13.66 -10.70
N SER A 354 -30.21 14.82 -10.06
CA SER A 354 -29.15 15.83 -9.97
C SER A 354 -27.90 15.25 -9.29
N ARG A 355 -26.71 15.56 -9.85
CA ARG A 355 -25.42 15.15 -9.28
C ARG A 355 -25.28 15.54 -7.80
N TRP A 356 -25.82 16.69 -7.41
CA TRP A 356 -25.80 17.15 -6.02
C TRP A 356 -26.56 16.23 -5.07
N ILE A 357 -27.71 15.70 -5.50
CA ILE A 357 -28.51 14.77 -4.70
C ILE A 357 -27.76 13.46 -4.53
N SER A 358 -27.17 12.94 -5.61
CA SER A 358 -26.34 11.73 -5.56
C SER A 358 -25.14 11.90 -4.62
N SER A 359 -24.43 13.04 -4.70
CA SER A 359 -23.30 13.33 -3.81
C SER A 359 -23.74 13.48 -2.36
N GLY A 360 -24.88 14.11 -2.10
CA GLY A 360 -25.45 14.22 -0.75
C GLY A 360 -25.83 12.85 -0.16
N MET A 361 -26.46 11.99 -0.95
CA MET A 361 -26.78 10.61 -0.56
C MET A 361 -25.51 9.79 -0.33
N ALA A 362 -24.47 9.97 -1.15
CA ALA A 362 -23.17 9.33 -0.98
C ALA A 362 -22.52 9.72 0.35
N PHE A 363 -22.49 11.02 0.64
CA PHE A 363 -21.91 11.55 1.86
C PHE A 363 -22.65 11.05 3.09
N LEU A 364 -23.99 11.16 3.12
CA LEU A 364 -24.81 10.68 4.23
C LEU A 364 -24.71 9.16 4.39
N GLY A 365 -24.76 8.42 3.28
CA GLY A 365 -24.66 6.96 3.28
C GLY A 365 -23.32 6.44 3.80
N THR A 366 -22.26 7.25 3.65
CA THR A 366 -20.93 6.95 4.23
C THR A 366 -20.84 7.41 5.68
N PHE A 367 -21.38 8.59 6.00
CA PHE A 367 -21.29 9.20 7.33
C PHE A 367 -22.06 8.40 8.39
N ILE A 368 -23.29 7.98 8.10
CA ILE A 368 -24.15 7.23 9.03
C ILE A 368 -23.43 5.99 9.63
N PRO A 369 -22.87 5.06 8.84
CA PRO A 369 -22.18 3.90 9.40
C PRO A 369 -20.87 4.26 10.10
N VAL A 370 -20.15 5.29 9.64
CA VAL A 370 -18.88 5.75 10.23
C VAL A 370 -19.07 6.29 11.66
N VAL A 371 -20.19 6.97 11.94
CA VAL A 371 -20.48 7.53 13.27
C VAL A 371 -20.47 6.46 14.37
N TRP A 372 -20.80 5.21 14.05
CA TRP A 372 -20.79 4.09 15.00
C TRP A 372 -19.41 3.63 15.44
N PHE A 373 -18.34 4.11 14.79
CA PHE A 373 -16.96 3.90 15.22
C PHE A 373 -16.50 4.95 16.24
N LEU A 374 -17.31 5.97 16.54
CA LEU A 374 -16.98 6.92 17.62
C LEU A 374 -17.09 6.23 18.98
N PRO A 375 -16.11 6.40 19.90
CA PRO A 375 -16.07 5.68 21.17
C PRO A 375 -17.38 5.72 21.95
N PHE A 376 -17.98 6.90 22.09
CA PHE A 376 -19.24 7.07 22.81
C PHE A 376 -20.41 6.28 22.19
N MET A 377 -20.52 6.28 20.85
CA MET A 377 -21.59 5.58 20.14
C MET A 377 -21.41 4.06 20.22
N THR A 378 -20.17 3.59 20.09
CA THR A 378 -19.83 2.17 20.22
C THR A 378 -20.16 1.65 21.61
N GLU A 379 -19.75 2.37 22.66
CA GLU A 379 -20.02 1.98 24.06
C GLU A 379 -21.53 1.94 24.36
N ALA A 380 -22.28 2.93 23.86
CA ALA A 380 -23.74 2.94 24.00
C ALA A 380 -24.39 1.71 23.31
N ALA A 381 -23.93 1.37 22.11
CA ALA A 381 -24.40 0.19 21.38
C ALA A 381 -23.96 -1.13 22.02
N TYR A 382 -22.78 -1.18 22.64
CA TYR A 382 -22.27 -2.36 23.33
C TYR A 382 -23.12 -2.73 24.56
N HIS A 383 -23.51 -1.73 25.35
CA HIS A 383 -24.27 -1.95 26.59
C HIS A 383 -25.79 -2.06 26.39
N SER A 384 -26.33 -1.63 25.24
CA SER A 384 -27.76 -1.61 25.00
C SER A 384 -28.15 -2.35 23.71
N PRO A 385 -28.88 -3.48 23.81
CA PRO A 385 -29.34 -4.23 22.64
C PRO A 385 -30.21 -3.42 21.67
N SER A 386 -31.00 -2.47 22.18
CA SER A 386 -31.82 -1.61 21.32
C SER A 386 -30.95 -0.65 20.49
N ILE A 387 -29.90 -0.10 21.09
CA ILE A 387 -28.95 0.79 20.40
C ILE A 387 -28.12 -0.01 19.40
N PHE A 388 -27.72 -1.25 19.73
CA PHE A 388 -27.11 -2.16 18.77
C PHE A 388 -28.03 -2.45 17.56
N GLY A 389 -29.33 -2.64 17.81
CA GLY A 389 -30.34 -2.75 16.75
C GLY A 389 -30.37 -1.50 15.86
N VAL A 390 -30.37 -0.31 16.46
CA VAL A 390 -30.31 0.97 15.72
C VAL A 390 -29.01 1.09 14.90
N MET A 391 -27.88 0.64 15.42
CA MET A 391 -26.62 0.57 14.67
C MET A 391 -26.76 -0.27 13.40
N THR A 392 -27.27 -1.50 13.52
CA THR A 392 -27.42 -2.39 12.36
C THR A 392 -28.42 -1.86 11.31
N ILE A 393 -29.56 -1.32 11.76
CA ILE A 393 -30.58 -0.73 10.86
C ILE A 393 -30.03 0.51 10.17
N SER A 394 -29.33 1.38 10.89
CA SER A 394 -28.73 2.58 10.30
C SER A 394 -27.56 2.25 9.36
N GLY A 395 -26.80 1.19 9.63
CA GLY A 395 -25.84 0.62 8.68
C GLY A 395 -26.52 0.19 7.37
N PHE A 396 -27.62 -0.55 7.46
CA PHE A 396 -28.42 -0.91 6.29
C PHE A 396 -28.96 0.33 5.54
N ALA A 397 -29.50 1.30 6.25
CA ALA A 397 -29.98 2.56 5.66
C ALA A 397 -28.85 3.35 4.98
N GLY A 398 -27.66 3.37 5.57
CA GLY A 398 -26.45 3.93 4.95
C GLY A 398 -26.12 3.23 3.64
N GLY A 399 -26.14 1.90 3.63
CA GLY A 399 -25.99 1.08 2.43
C GLY A 399 -27.03 1.41 1.35
N VAL A 400 -28.30 1.53 1.73
CA VAL A 400 -29.42 1.90 0.83
C VAL A 400 -29.16 3.26 0.17
N LEU A 401 -28.70 4.26 0.94
CA LEU A 401 -28.34 5.57 0.39
C LEU A 401 -27.17 5.49 -0.59
N LEU A 402 -26.13 4.71 -0.27
CA LEU A 402 -24.99 4.49 -1.17
C LEU A 402 -25.42 3.80 -2.48
N GLY A 403 -26.27 2.76 -2.41
CA GLY A 403 -26.75 2.05 -3.59
C GLY A 403 -27.69 2.91 -4.45
N THR A 404 -28.44 3.82 -3.81
CA THR A 404 -29.25 4.82 -4.50
C THR A 404 -28.38 5.84 -5.22
N ALA A 405 -27.38 6.41 -4.55
CA ALA A 405 -26.41 7.31 -5.15
C ALA A 405 -25.72 6.66 -6.36
N TYR A 406 -25.21 5.43 -6.19
CA TYR A 406 -24.59 4.67 -7.28
C TYR A 406 -25.52 4.54 -8.50
N SER A 407 -26.78 4.22 -8.27
CA SER A 407 -27.75 3.98 -9.34
C SER A 407 -28.13 5.26 -10.08
N MET A 408 -28.09 6.42 -9.41
CA MET A 408 -28.33 7.74 -10.00
C MET A 408 -27.17 8.25 -10.88
N LEU A 409 -25.95 7.71 -10.69
CA LEU A 409 -24.77 8.13 -11.44
C LEU A 409 -24.74 7.54 -12.85
N ASP A 410 -24.08 8.28 -13.75
CA ASP A 410 -23.73 7.79 -15.08
C ASP A 410 -22.72 6.64 -15.00
N ARG A 411 -22.66 5.82 -16.07
CA ARG A 411 -21.83 4.60 -16.10
C ARG A 411 -20.36 4.87 -15.79
N ASN A 412 -19.80 6.00 -16.25
CA ASN A 412 -18.42 6.37 -15.98
C ASN A 412 -18.21 6.76 -14.50
N ASP A 413 -19.14 7.53 -13.95
CA ASP A 413 -19.07 8.05 -12.58
C ASP A 413 -19.25 6.92 -11.55
N ARG A 414 -19.96 5.84 -11.90
CA ARG A 414 -20.13 4.63 -11.09
C ARG A 414 -18.82 3.92 -10.74
N TYR A 415 -17.85 3.90 -11.66
CA TYR A 415 -16.54 3.27 -11.39
C TYR A 415 -15.74 4.08 -10.36
N VAL A 416 -15.74 5.40 -10.51
CA VAL A 416 -15.10 6.33 -9.57
C VAL A 416 -15.75 6.28 -8.20
N PHE A 417 -17.08 6.14 -8.17
CA PHE A 417 -17.84 6.02 -6.94
C PHE A 417 -17.50 4.75 -6.15
N ASN A 418 -17.36 3.61 -6.84
CA ASN A 418 -16.95 2.36 -6.20
C ASN A 418 -15.55 2.48 -5.59
N GLU A 419 -14.63 3.11 -6.32
CA GLU A 419 -13.28 3.40 -5.81
C GLU A 419 -13.35 4.27 -4.54
N TYR A 420 -14.10 5.38 -4.58
CA TYR A 420 -14.33 6.26 -3.43
C TYR A 420 -14.86 5.54 -2.19
N ILE A 421 -15.92 4.73 -2.32
CA ILE A 421 -16.49 3.98 -1.18
C ILE A 421 -15.44 3.05 -0.60
N THR A 422 -14.79 2.27 -1.45
CA THR A 422 -13.82 1.27 -0.98
C THR A 422 -12.62 1.92 -0.29
N VAL A 423 -12.21 3.12 -0.72
CA VAL A 423 -11.18 3.93 -0.06
C VAL A 423 -11.62 4.45 1.30
N ILE A 424 -12.83 4.98 1.45
CA ILE A 424 -13.25 5.50 2.76
C ILE A 424 -13.43 4.39 3.79
N PHE A 425 -14.08 3.30 3.41
CA PHE A 425 -14.31 2.18 4.34
C PHE A 425 -13.02 1.44 4.73
N SER A 426 -11.95 1.57 3.94
CA SER A 426 -10.64 1.01 4.26
C SER A 426 -9.75 1.95 5.09
N LEU A 427 -9.98 3.27 5.06
CA LEU A 427 -9.33 4.21 5.98
C LEU A 427 -9.74 3.99 7.45
N LEU A 428 -10.95 3.46 7.69
CA LEU A 428 -11.42 3.12 9.03
C LEU A 428 -10.52 2.10 9.74
N PRO A 429 -10.34 0.86 9.24
CA PRO A 429 -9.45 -0.10 9.87
C PRO A 429 -8.02 0.44 9.98
N LEU A 430 -7.52 1.14 8.95
CA LEU A 430 -6.20 1.79 9.01
C LEU A 430 -6.02 2.73 10.21
N THR A 431 -7.01 3.59 10.44
CA THR A 431 -6.99 4.55 11.55
C THR A 431 -7.05 3.83 12.90
N ILE A 432 -7.91 2.81 13.00
CA ILE A 432 -8.03 2.00 14.21
C ILE A 432 -6.71 1.31 14.51
N PHE A 433 -6.12 0.68 13.50
CA PHE A 433 -4.83 0.01 13.58
C PHE A 433 -3.76 0.95 14.12
N TYR A 434 -3.63 2.13 13.53
CA TYR A 434 -2.62 3.09 13.93
C TYR A 434 -2.79 3.53 15.39
N ILE A 435 -4.03 3.75 15.85
CA ILE A 435 -4.25 4.16 17.25
C ILE A 435 -4.01 3.01 18.23
N THR A 436 -4.46 1.79 17.91
CA THR A 436 -4.34 0.64 18.81
C THR A 436 -2.93 0.08 18.85
N ASP A 437 -2.27 -0.01 17.70
CA ASP A 437 -0.94 -0.61 17.56
C ASP A 437 0.18 0.41 17.80
N ARG A 438 0.19 1.52 17.04
CA ARG A 438 1.29 2.49 17.14
C ARG A 438 1.22 3.32 18.41
N LEU A 439 0.04 3.77 18.80
CA LEU A 439 -0.14 4.59 20.01
C LEU A 439 -0.41 3.76 21.27
N GLN A 440 -0.53 2.43 21.16
CA GLN A 440 -0.85 1.51 22.26
C GLN A 440 -2.06 1.96 23.08
N LYS A 441 -3.07 2.54 22.40
CA LYS A 441 -4.23 3.13 23.06
C LYS A 441 -5.49 2.39 22.65
N ALA A 442 -6.19 1.84 23.64
CA ALA A 442 -7.53 1.30 23.44
C ALA A 442 -8.48 2.44 23.05
N ILE A 443 -9.14 2.30 21.89
CA ILE A 443 -10.14 3.26 21.41
C ILE A 443 -11.45 3.04 22.17
N TRP A 444 -11.83 1.77 22.31
CA TRP A 444 -13.05 1.33 22.98
C TRP A 444 -12.71 0.51 24.22
N PRO A 445 -12.93 1.04 25.44
CA PRO A 445 -12.65 0.33 26.67
C PRO A 445 -13.34 -1.04 26.81
N SER A 446 -14.51 -1.22 26.18
CA SER A 446 -15.25 -2.50 26.21
C SER A 446 -14.61 -3.64 25.43
N PHE A 447 -13.59 -3.37 24.60
CA PHE A 447 -12.87 -4.37 23.83
C PHE A 447 -11.39 -4.40 24.22
N THR A 448 -10.79 -5.58 24.26
CA THR A 448 -9.34 -5.71 24.50
C THR A 448 -8.54 -5.04 23.38
N LEU A 449 -7.34 -4.52 23.71
CA LEU A 449 -6.44 -3.93 22.71
C LEU A 449 -6.17 -4.91 21.56
N SER A 450 -5.92 -6.18 21.89
CA SER A 450 -5.72 -7.25 20.91
C SER A 450 -6.93 -7.43 20.00
N GLY A 451 -8.15 -7.45 20.54
CA GLY A 451 -9.37 -7.63 19.75
C GLY A 451 -9.65 -6.47 18.79
N GLN A 452 -9.29 -5.24 19.18
CA GLN A 452 -9.40 -4.07 18.30
C GLN A 452 -8.39 -4.13 17.15
N THR A 453 -7.16 -4.54 17.43
CA THR A 453 -6.13 -4.68 16.40
C THR A 453 -6.42 -5.87 15.48
N GLU A 454 -6.88 -7.01 16.00
CA GLU A 454 -7.34 -8.16 15.21
C GLU A 454 -8.50 -7.79 14.28
N PHE A 455 -9.50 -7.07 14.78
CA PHE A 455 -10.59 -6.55 13.95
C PHE A 455 -10.06 -5.73 12.79
N SER A 456 -9.16 -4.79 13.07
CA SER A 456 -8.61 -3.92 12.03
C SER A 456 -7.86 -4.72 10.95
N ILE A 457 -7.00 -5.67 11.36
CA ILE A 457 -6.24 -6.50 10.43
C ILE A 457 -7.18 -7.31 9.54
N VAL A 458 -8.19 -7.99 10.12
CA VAL A 458 -9.14 -8.80 9.35
C VAL A 458 -10.01 -7.93 8.44
N ALA A 459 -10.54 -6.83 8.94
CA ALA A 459 -11.32 -5.89 8.15
C ALA A 459 -10.52 -5.40 6.94
N TRP A 460 -9.23 -5.14 7.11
CA TRP A 460 -8.40 -4.71 6.02
C TRP A 460 -8.04 -5.83 5.04
N LEU A 461 -7.73 -7.04 5.54
CA LEU A 461 -7.49 -8.21 4.70
C LEU A 461 -8.68 -8.53 3.78
N VAL A 462 -9.92 -8.29 4.26
CA VAL A 462 -11.14 -8.41 3.45
C VAL A 462 -11.30 -7.24 2.47
N MET A 463 -10.97 -6.01 2.87
CA MET A 463 -11.11 -4.83 2.02
C MET A 463 -10.07 -4.79 0.89
N LEU A 464 -8.85 -5.30 1.09
CA LEU A 464 -7.77 -5.23 0.09
C LEU A 464 -8.16 -5.84 -1.27
N PRO A 465 -8.70 -7.07 -1.38
CA PRO A 465 -9.18 -7.60 -2.65
C PRO A 465 -10.35 -6.80 -3.26
N VAL A 466 -11.24 -6.26 -2.43
CA VAL A 466 -12.41 -5.49 -2.88
C VAL A 466 -11.97 -4.18 -3.50
N MET A 467 -11.02 -3.49 -2.86
CA MET A 467 -10.40 -2.28 -3.36
C MET A 467 -9.66 -2.52 -4.66
N TRP A 468 -8.80 -3.54 -4.69
CA TRP A 468 -8.07 -3.94 -5.88
C TRP A 468 -9.03 -4.20 -7.05
N TYR A 469 -10.12 -4.92 -6.79
CA TYR A 469 -11.16 -5.16 -7.79
C TYR A 469 -11.81 -3.86 -8.28
N ALA A 470 -12.18 -2.93 -7.39
CA ALA A 470 -12.76 -1.64 -7.75
C ALA A 470 -11.81 -0.79 -8.61
N THR A 471 -10.53 -0.71 -8.24
CA THR A 471 -9.49 -0.04 -9.05
C THR A 471 -9.36 -0.65 -10.43
N HIS A 472 -9.35 -1.99 -10.53
CA HIS A 472 -9.27 -2.67 -11.83
C HIS A 472 -10.54 -2.54 -12.66
N GLN A 473 -11.73 -2.43 -12.07
CA GLN A 473 -12.93 -2.06 -12.81
C GLN A 473 -12.78 -0.70 -13.49
N ALA A 474 -12.27 0.30 -12.76
CA ALA A 474 -12.05 1.64 -13.29
C ALA A 474 -11.00 1.65 -14.43
N LEU A 475 -9.84 1.04 -14.21
CA LEU A 475 -8.76 0.97 -15.21
C LEU A 475 -9.17 0.15 -16.45
N ASN A 476 -9.84 -0.99 -16.25
CA ASN A 476 -10.26 -1.87 -17.34
C ASN A 476 -11.38 -1.23 -18.20
N HIS A 477 -12.27 -0.45 -17.60
CA HIS A 477 -13.28 0.31 -18.34
C HIS A 477 -12.63 1.28 -19.33
N LEU A 478 -11.57 1.99 -18.91
CA LEU A 478 -10.80 2.86 -19.79
C LEU A 478 -10.21 2.08 -20.98
N ALA A 479 -9.66 0.88 -20.74
CA ALA A 479 -9.09 0.03 -21.79
C ALA A 479 -10.14 -0.42 -22.82
N PHE A 480 -11.34 -0.79 -22.38
CA PHE A 480 -12.44 -1.21 -23.26
C PHE A 480 -12.95 -0.08 -24.15
N VAL A 481 -13.16 1.12 -23.59
CA VAL A 481 -13.59 2.29 -24.37
C VAL A 481 -12.60 2.56 -25.51
N GLN A 482 -11.30 2.37 -25.27
CA GLN A 482 -10.27 2.51 -26.31
C GLN A 482 -10.28 1.40 -27.38
N GLY A 483 -10.47 0.15 -26.97
CA GLY A 483 -10.53 -0.99 -27.88
C GLY A 483 -11.66 -0.88 -28.90
N GLY A 484 -12.85 -0.43 -28.44
CA GLY A 484 -14.04 -0.27 -29.28
C GLY A 484 -13.91 0.82 -30.36
N VAL A 485 -13.19 1.91 -30.09
CA VAL A 485 -12.99 3.02 -31.05
C VAL A 485 -12.10 2.61 -32.23
N LEU A 486 -11.13 1.70 -32.02
CA LEU A 486 -10.25 1.21 -33.08
C LEU A 486 -10.93 0.19 -34.00
N THR A 487 -11.79 -0.68 -33.45
CA THR A 487 -12.62 -1.59 -34.26
C THR A 487 -13.64 -0.83 -35.10
N SER A 488 -14.25 0.24 -34.55
CA SER A 488 -15.17 1.10 -35.30
C SER A 488 -14.46 1.85 -36.45
N ARG A 489 -13.26 2.43 -36.23
CA ARG A 489 -12.50 3.08 -37.31
C ARG A 489 -11.99 2.13 -38.39
N LYS A 490 -11.66 0.87 -38.05
CA LYS A 490 -11.35 -0.15 -39.07
C LYS A 490 -12.59 -0.57 -39.85
N GLY A 491 -13.74 -0.69 -39.21
CA GLY A 491 -15.03 -0.94 -39.89
C GLY A 491 -15.47 0.19 -40.81
N VAL A 492 -15.19 1.44 -40.45
CA VAL A 492 -15.46 2.61 -41.32
C VAL A 492 -14.44 2.70 -42.47
N ARG A 493 -13.17 2.31 -42.26
CA ARG A 493 -12.19 2.24 -43.37
C ARG A 493 -12.39 1.06 -44.31
N SER A 494 -12.99 -0.05 -43.85
CA SER A 494 -13.37 -1.17 -44.72
C SER A 494 -14.69 -0.94 -45.46
N ALA A 495 -15.51 0.03 -45.01
CA ALA A 495 -16.73 0.45 -45.70
C ALA A 495 -16.51 1.60 -46.70
N VAL A 496 -15.27 2.10 -46.82
CA VAL A 496 -14.89 3.21 -47.74
C VAL A 496 -13.83 2.75 -48.76
N LYS A 497 -13.68 1.43 -48.95
CA LYS A 497 -13.07 0.87 -50.16
C LYS A 497 -14.14 0.03 -50.83
N ASP A 498 -14.37 0.35 -52.10
CA ASP A 498 -15.41 -0.13 -53.02
C ASP A 498 -16.71 0.66 -52.90
N PRO A 499 -16.96 1.60 -53.84
CA PRO A 499 -17.15 1.24 -55.24
C PRO A 499 -16.34 2.09 -56.22
N GLU A 500 -15.70 1.44 -57.19
CA GLU A 500 -15.51 1.92 -58.56
C GLU A 500 -14.96 0.74 -59.39
N ASP A 501 -15.91 -0.11 -59.80
CA ASP A 501 -16.02 -0.49 -61.22
C ASP A 501 -16.78 0.63 -61.95
#